data_AF-F4P272-F1
#
_entry.id   AF-F4P272-F1
#
_cell.length_a   1.000
_cell.length_b   1.000
_cell.length_c   1.000
_cell.angle_alpha   90.00
_cell.angle_beta   90.00
_cell.angle_gamma   90.00
#
_symmetry.space_group_name_H-M   'P 1'
#
loop_
_entity.id
_entity.type
_entity.pdbx_description
1 polymer ?
#
loop_
_entity_poly.entity_id
_entity_poly.type
_entity_poly.pdbx_seq_one_letter_code
_entity_poly.pdbx_strand_id
1 'polypeptide(L)'
;VLELGAGTGLPSILAVQLGASRVVSSDYPDPAILATLNKNLETNLAANLKDRWIVKGHVWGEWTHHLNAAAMHTDVLDVSKLDPSEPTIMPAFDVILLADTFWMRHQHDNLLKDLQSLLNPSGTIWAVAGLHSGRAVMEAFFSKADSEYGFRVE
;
A
#
# COMPACT_ATOMS: atom_id res chain seq x y z
N VAL A 1 1.72 -5.27 -7.07
CA VAL A 1 0.57 -4.47 -6.57
C VAL A 1 0.71 -4.27 -5.08
N LEU A 2 0.46 -3.07 -4.57
CA LEU A 2 0.36 -2.76 -3.14
C LEU A 2 -1.04 -2.26 -2.83
N GLU A 3 -1.59 -2.62 -1.68
CA GLU A 3 -2.76 -1.96 -1.10
C GLU A 3 -2.36 -1.34 0.26
N LEU A 4 -2.64 -0.04 0.44
CA LEU A 4 -2.40 0.70 1.69
C LEU A 4 -3.74 0.95 2.39
N GLY A 5 -3.84 0.58 3.67
CA GLY A 5 -5.10 0.69 4.42
C GLY A 5 -6.15 -0.30 3.92
N ALA A 6 -5.76 -1.56 3.77
CA ALA A 6 -6.54 -2.59 3.09
C ALA A 6 -7.88 -2.93 3.76
N GLY A 7 -8.01 -2.70 5.07
CA GLY A 7 -9.15 -3.06 5.90
C GLY A 7 -9.46 -4.55 5.80
N THR A 8 -10.42 -4.88 4.92
CA THR A 8 -10.81 -6.27 4.67
C THR A 8 -9.99 -6.97 3.58
N GLY A 9 -9.23 -6.23 2.77
CA GLY A 9 -8.35 -6.75 1.72
C GLY A 9 -9.03 -7.08 0.40
N LEU A 10 -10.25 -6.60 0.16
CA LEU A 10 -11.00 -6.91 -1.07
C LEU A 10 -10.26 -6.50 -2.36
N PRO A 11 -9.70 -5.28 -2.48
CA PRO A 11 -8.86 -4.91 -3.62
C PRO A 11 -7.64 -5.85 -3.80
N SER A 12 -6.94 -6.21 -2.71
CA SER A 12 -5.83 -7.19 -2.78
C SER A 12 -6.28 -8.56 -3.28
N ILE A 13 -7.39 -9.09 -2.76
CA ILE A 13 -7.96 -10.38 -3.18
C ILE A 13 -8.25 -10.34 -4.68
N LEU A 14 -8.92 -9.28 -5.15
CA LEU A 14 -9.23 -9.11 -6.57
C LEU A 14 -7.96 -9.00 -7.42
N ALA A 15 -6.97 -8.23 -6.98
CA ALA A 15 -5.70 -8.10 -7.70
C ALA A 15 -4.99 -9.45 -7.89
N VAL A 16 -4.98 -10.32 -6.87
CA VAL A 16 -4.44 -11.69 -6.99
C VAL A 16 -5.24 -12.50 -8.01
N GLN A 17 -6.57 -12.47 -7.94
CA GLN A 17 -7.44 -13.21 -8.85
C GLN A 17 -7.32 -12.75 -10.31
N LEU A 18 -7.08 -11.44 -10.52
CA LEU A 18 -6.81 -10.86 -11.84
C LEU A 18 -5.40 -11.16 -12.37
N GLY A 19 -4.59 -11.92 -11.62
CA GLY A 19 -3.31 -12.41 -12.09
C GLY A 19 -2.11 -11.51 -11.78
N ALA A 20 -2.23 -10.61 -10.80
CA ALA A 20 -1.06 -9.91 -10.29
C ALA A 20 0.04 -10.91 -9.89
N SER A 21 1.27 -10.65 -10.32
CA SER A 21 2.43 -11.51 -10.02
C SER A 21 2.75 -11.54 -8.53
N ARG A 22 2.63 -10.39 -7.87
CA ARG A 22 2.82 -10.21 -6.43
C ARG A 22 1.90 -9.12 -5.89
N VAL A 23 1.26 -9.39 -4.75
CA VAL A 23 0.38 -8.48 -4.02
C VAL A 23 0.86 -8.35 -2.58
N VAL A 24 1.13 -7.12 -2.14
CA VAL A 24 1.36 -6.80 -0.73
C VAL A 24 0.11 -6.10 -0.22
N SER A 25 -0.59 -6.71 0.72
CA SER A 25 -1.77 -6.11 1.37
C SER A 25 -1.33 -5.56 2.71
N SER A 26 -1.51 -4.26 2.95
CA SER A 26 -1.00 -3.61 4.15
C SER A 26 -2.04 -2.78 4.90
N ASP A 27 -1.92 -2.80 6.22
CA ASP A 27 -2.74 -2.03 7.15
C ASP A 27 -1.94 -1.69 8.42
N TYR A 28 -2.54 -0.94 9.34
CA TYR A 28 -1.94 -0.58 10.62
C TYR A 28 -1.41 -1.82 11.35
N PRO A 29 -0.23 -1.76 12.01
CA PRO A 29 0.43 -2.92 12.62
C PRO A 29 -0.21 -3.34 13.95
N ASP A 30 -1.53 -3.56 13.93
CA ASP A 30 -2.28 -4.16 15.02
C ASP A 30 -2.45 -5.67 14.75
N PRO A 31 -2.10 -6.55 15.73
CA PRO A 31 -2.19 -8.00 15.53
C PRO A 31 -3.59 -8.50 15.14
N ALA A 32 -4.66 -7.89 15.65
CA ALA A 32 -6.03 -8.33 15.35
C ALA A 32 -6.45 -7.90 13.93
N ILE A 33 -6.06 -6.70 13.50
CA ILE A 33 -6.26 -6.22 12.12
C ILE A 33 -5.55 -7.14 11.15
N LEU A 34 -4.25 -7.36 11.35
CA LEU A 34 -3.43 -8.16 10.42
C LEU A 34 -3.86 -9.63 10.38
N ALA A 35 -4.24 -10.22 11.52
CA ALA A 35 -4.76 -11.59 11.56
C ALA A 35 -6.08 -11.71 10.78
N THR A 36 -6.97 -10.72 10.92
CA THR A 36 -8.24 -10.68 10.19
C THR A 36 -8.02 -10.51 8.69
N LEU A 37 -7.16 -9.58 8.29
CA LEU A 37 -6.78 -9.34 6.90
C LEU A 37 -6.19 -10.60 6.27
N ASN A 38 -5.22 -11.25 6.94
CA ASN A 38 -4.62 -12.49 6.46
C ASN A 38 -5.68 -13.60 6.30
N LYS A 39 -6.57 -13.77 7.29
CA LYS A 39 -7.66 -14.75 7.21
C LYS A 39 -8.59 -14.49 6.02
N ASN A 40 -8.91 -13.24 5.71
CA ASN A 40 -9.75 -12.88 4.56
C ASN A 40 -9.08 -13.29 3.24
N LEU A 41 -7.79 -13.01 3.07
CA LEU A 41 -7.04 -13.43 1.89
C LEU A 41 -6.96 -14.96 1.78
N GLU A 42 -6.69 -15.67 2.88
CA GLU A 42 -6.65 -17.15 2.88
C GLU A 42 -7.99 -17.79 2.55
N THR A 43 -9.09 -17.20 3.03
CA THR A 43 -10.43 -17.71 2.79
C THR A 43 -10.86 -17.57 1.33
N ASN A 44 -10.39 -16.52 0.64
CA ASN A 44 -10.86 -16.16 -0.70
C ASN A 44 -9.86 -16.49 -1.83
N LEU A 45 -8.65 -16.94 -1.50
CA LEU A 45 -7.61 -17.26 -2.47
C LEU A 45 -7.23 -18.74 -2.39
N ALA A 46 -7.14 -19.37 -3.55
CA ALA A 46 -6.73 -20.77 -3.65
C ALA A 46 -5.30 -20.97 -3.13
N ALA A 47 -5.03 -22.13 -2.52
CA ALA A 47 -3.75 -22.43 -1.88
C ALA A 47 -2.55 -22.35 -2.86
N ASN A 48 -2.76 -22.67 -4.14
CA ASN A 48 -1.71 -22.57 -5.18
C ASN A 48 -1.34 -21.11 -5.54
N LEU A 49 -2.05 -20.12 -5.00
CA LEU A 49 -1.76 -18.69 -5.17
C LEU A 49 -1.03 -18.10 -3.94
N LYS A 50 -0.73 -18.89 -2.90
CA LYS A 50 -0.17 -18.39 -1.63
C LYS A 50 1.14 -17.60 -1.82
N ASP A 51 1.97 -18.00 -2.77
CA ASP A 51 3.22 -17.29 -3.06
C ASP A 51 2.98 -15.92 -3.72
N ARG A 52 1.80 -15.65 -4.29
CA ARG A 52 1.53 -14.38 -4.96
C ARG A 52 1.14 -13.26 -4.02
N TRP A 53 0.94 -13.52 -2.73
CA TRP A 53 0.45 -12.50 -1.82
C TRP A 53 1.05 -12.60 -0.43
N ILE A 54 1.08 -11.46 0.26
CA ILE A 54 1.54 -11.36 1.64
C ILE A 54 0.85 -10.20 2.35
N VAL A 55 0.59 -10.36 3.65
CA VAL A 55 0.10 -9.30 4.52
C VAL A 55 1.27 -8.69 5.30
N LYS A 56 1.33 -7.36 5.38
CA LYS A 56 2.33 -6.63 6.17
C LYS A 56 1.67 -5.52 6.99
N GLY A 57 2.13 -5.34 8.22
CA GLY A 57 1.79 -4.16 9.02
C GLY A 57 2.62 -2.97 8.59
N HIS A 58 1.98 -1.81 8.41
CA HIS A 58 2.62 -0.56 8.02
C HIS A 58 1.89 0.64 8.62
N VAL A 59 2.65 1.62 9.10
CA VAL A 59 2.14 2.92 9.55
C VAL A 59 2.49 3.94 8.48
N TRP A 60 1.50 4.70 8.00
CA TRP A 60 1.77 5.66 6.94
C TRP A 60 2.81 6.70 7.33
N GLY A 61 3.71 7.01 6.41
CA GLY A 61 4.80 7.97 6.59
C GLY A 61 6.02 7.42 7.33
N GLU A 62 5.95 6.19 7.85
CA GLU A 62 7.10 5.47 8.39
C GLU A 62 7.91 4.79 7.28
N TRP A 63 9.05 4.21 7.66
CA TRP A 63 9.98 3.61 6.71
C TRP A 63 9.39 2.38 5.99
N THR A 64 9.35 2.44 4.66
CA THR A 64 8.60 1.53 3.77
C THR A 64 9.37 0.28 3.34
N HIS A 65 10.59 0.08 3.83
CA HIS A 65 11.50 -0.98 3.41
C HIS A 65 10.93 -2.39 3.46
N HIS A 66 10.15 -2.68 4.50
CA HIS A 66 9.51 -3.96 4.69
C HIS A 66 8.46 -4.27 3.62
N LEU A 67 7.83 -3.24 3.01
CA LEU A 67 6.92 -3.40 1.88
C LEU A 67 7.68 -3.67 0.58
N ASN A 68 8.79 -2.95 0.33
CA ASN A 68 9.66 -3.20 -0.82
C ASN A 68 10.25 -4.61 -0.78
N ALA A 69 10.76 -5.03 0.38
CA ALA A 69 11.27 -6.40 0.58
C ALA A 69 10.18 -7.46 0.36
N ALA A 70 8.95 -7.19 0.82
CA ALA A 70 7.81 -8.08 0.59
C ALA A 70 7.47 -8.22 -0.90
N ALA A 71 7.59 -7.14 -1.68
CA ALA A 71 7.39 -7.17 -3.14
C ALA A 71 8.44 -8.03 -3.85
N MET A 72 9.69 -8.02 -3.38
CA MET A 72 10.81 -8.74 -4.00
C MET A 72 10.92 -10.21 -3.57
N HIS A 73 9.97 -10.74 -2.79
CA HIS A 73 10.10 -12.07 -2.15
C HIS A 73 11.33 -12.24 -1.25
N THR A 74 11.92 -11.13 -0.82
CA THR A 74 13.06 -11.14 0.09
C THR A 74 12.57 -10.91 1.51
N ASP A 75 11.74 -11.83 2.03
CA ASP A 75 11.49 -11.92 3.48
C ASP A 75 12.79 -12.26 4.26
N VAL A 76 13.89 -12.49 3.53
CA VAL A 76 15.24 -12.78 4.02
C VAL A 76 16.09 -11.52 4.24
N LEU A 77 15.64 -10.34 3.78
CA LEU A 77 16.34 -9.09 4.11
C LEU A 77 16.04 -8.74 5.56
N ASP A 78 17.05 -8.92 6.40
CA ASP A 78 17.04 -8.44 7.79
C ASP A 78 17.03 -6.90 7.77
N VAL A 79 15.83 -6.32 7.72
CA VAL A 79 15.61 -4.87 7.70
C VAL A 79 16.25 -4.17 8.90
N SER A 80 16.52 -4.88 10.01
CA SER A 80 17.22 -4.32 11.16
C SER A 80 18.70 -4.02 10.91
N LYS A 81 19.25 -4.56 9.82
CA LYS A 81 20.64 -4.34 9.38
C LYS A 81 20.76 -3.34 8.24
N LEU A 82 19.65 -2.86 7.70
CA LEU A 82 19.65 -1.84 6.68
C LEU A 82 19.83 -0.47 7.35
N ASP A 83 20.67 0.38 6.76
CA ASP A 83 20.87 1.75 7.21
C ASP A 83 19.70 2.61 6.69
N PRO A 84 18.88 3.23 7.56
CA PRO A 84 17.78 4.09 7.14
C PRO A 84 18.21 5.32 6.31
N SER A 85 19.50 5.70 6.40
CA SER A 85 20.08 6.81 5.64
C SER A 85 20.58 6.42 4.26
N GLU A 86 20.73 5.13 3.99
CA GLU A 86 21.13 4.62 2.67
C GLU A 86 19.89 4.50 1.77
N PRO A 87 19.97 4.93 0.49
CA PRO A 87 18.88 4.78 -0.46
C PRO A 87 18.69 3.30 -0.76
N THR A 88 17.86 2.64 0.02
CA THR A 88 17.67 1.20 -0.08
C THR A 88 16.34 0.88 -0.78
N ILE A 89 16.44 -0.05 -1.73
CA ILE A 89 15.43 -0.69 -2.57
C ILE A 89 14.57 0.28 -3.42
N MET A 90 14.76 0.20 -4.74
CA MET A 90 14.00 0.97 -5.74
C MET A 90 12.48 0.82 -5.53
N PRO A 91 11.68 1.86 -5.88
CA PRO A 91 10.23 1.78 -5.84
C PRO A 91 9.73 0.53 -6.56
N ALA A 92 8.98 -0.31 -5.86
CA ALA A 92 8.79 -1.70 -6.25
C ALA A 92 7.41 -2.02 -6.83
N PHE A 93 6.49 -1.05 -6.83
CA PHE A 93 5.09 -1.31 -7.16
C PHE A 93 4.64 -0.59 -8.43
N ASP A 94 4.25 -1.37 -9.44
CA ASP A 94 3.65 -0.85 -10.67
C ASP A 94 2.22 -0.33 -10.45
N VAL A 95 1.55 -0.85 -9.42
CA VAL A 95 0.19 -0.45 -9.05
C VAL A 95 0.08 -0.34 -7.54
N ILE A 96 -0.44 0.80 -7.07
CA ILE A 96 -0.87 1.00 -5.67
C ILE A 96 -2.38 1.21 -5.65
N LEU A 97 -3.08 0.56 -4.72
CA LEU A 97 -4.53 0.64 -4.53
C LEU A 97 -4.83 1.39 -3.23
N LEU A 98 -5.75 2.36 -3.32
CA LEU A 98 -6.26 3.14 -2.20
C LEU A 98 -7.79 3.10 -2.25
N ALA A 99 -8.41 2.44 -1.26
CA ALA A 99 -9.86 2.39 -1.12
C ALA A 99 -10.27 3.07 0.19
N ASP A 100 -10.93 4.23 0.10
CA ASP A 100 -11.43 5.00 1.25
C ASP A 100 -10.37 5.38 2.30
N THR A 101 -9.18 5.79 1.86
CA THR A 101 -8.05 6.12 2.75
C THR A 101 -7.92 7.61 3.11
N PHE A 102 -8.73 8.49 2.52
CA PHE A 102 -8.51 9.95 2.59
C PHE A 102 -9.17 10.66 3.77
N TRP A 103 -9.97 9.97 4.58
CA TRP A 103 -10.78 10.61 5.62
C TRP A 103 -9.94 11.28 6.74
N MET A 104 -8.72 10.80 6.99
CA MET A 104 -7.79 11.38 7.98
C MET A 104 -6.92 12.48 7.36
N ARG A 105 -7.42 13.72 7.32
CA ARG A 105 -6.66 14.87 6.77
C ARG A 105 -5.23 15.01 7.31
N HIS A 106 -5.05 14.80 8.61
CA HIS A 106 -3.73 14.92 9.26
C HIS A 106 -2.73 13.85 8.80
N GLN A 107 -3.19 12.78 8.15
CA GLN A 107 -2.34 11.71 7.62
C GLN A 107 -2.08 11.84 6.11
N HIS A 108 -2.61 12.86 5.42
CA HIS A 108 -2.43 13.00 3.96
C HIS A 108 -0.96 13.06 3.55
N ASP A 109 -0.16 13.87 4.24
CA ASP A 109 1.29 13.96 3.98
C ASP A 109 2.00 12.62 4.21
N ASN A 110 1.61 11.89 5.24
CA ASN A 110 2.19 10.58 5.55
C ASN A 110 1.87 9.55 4.46
N LEU A 111 0.62 9.50 4.02
CA LEU A 111 0.21 8.64 2.91
C LEU A 111 0.91 9.02 1.60
N LEU A 112 1.02 10.32 1.29
CA LEU A 112 1.69 10.79 0.07
C LEU A 112 3.19 10.47 0.04
N LYS A 113 3.88 10.55 1.19
CA LYS A 113 5.28 10.10 1.32
C LYS A 113 5.44 8.62 1.00
N ASP A 114 4.53 7.77 1.48
CA ASP A 114 4.54 6.34 1.15
C ASP A 114 4.37 6.13 -0.35
N LEU A 115 3.40 6.79 -0.97
CA LEU A 115 3.15 6.69 -2.41
C LEU A 115 4.40 7.09 -3.20
N GLN A 116 5.08 8.17 -2.80
CA GLN A 116 6.28 8.66 -3.49
C GLN A 116 7.46 7.70 -3.33
N SER A 117 7.57 7.06 -2.16
CA SER A 117 8.62 6.09 -1.85
C SER A 117 8.41 4.72 -2.53
N LEU A 118 7.15 4.32 -2.74
CA LEU A 118 6.78 2.95 -3.13
C LEU A 118 6.40 2.80 -4.59
N LEU A 119 5.88 3.85 -5.23
CA LEU A 119 5.38 3.77 -6.60
C LEU A 119 6.56 3.77 -7.59
N ASN A 120 6.59 2.77 -8.47
CA ASN A 120 7.46 2.78 -9.65
C ASN A 120 7.26 4.09 -10.44
N PRO A 121 8.31 4.78 -10.94
CA PRO A 121 8.15 6.00 -11.75
C PRO A 121 7.16 5.89 -12.93
N SER A 122 6.97 4.68 -13.49
CA SER A 122 5.97 4.40 -14.54
C SER A 122 4.69 3.74 -14.02
N GLY A 123 4.52 3.66 -12.70
CA GLY A 123 3.40 3.02 -12.03
C GLY A 123 2.15 3.89 -11.98
N THR A 124 1.06 3.30 -11.50
CA THR A 124 -0.23 3.98 -11.37
C THR A 124 -0.83 3.76 -9.98
N ILE A 125 -1.42 4.81 -9.42
CA ILE A 125 -2.19 4.72 -8.18
C ILE A 125 -3.67 4.72 -8.56
N TRP A 126 -4.39 3.67 -8.19
CA TRP A 126 -5.85 3.64 -8.29
C TRP A 126 -6.44 4.06 -6.95
N ALA A 127 -7.00 5.25 -6.91
CA ALA A 127 -7.62 5.84 -5.74
C ALA A 127 -9.13 5.92 -5.91
N VAL A 128 -9.86 5.32 -4.98
CA VAL A 128 -11.32 5.40 -4.90
C VAL A 128 -11.70 5.83 -3.49
N ALA A 129 -12.57 6.83 -3.37
CA ALA A 129 -13.13 7.24 -2.09
C ALA A 129 -14.60 7.63 -2.22
N GLY A 130 -15.38 7.29 -1.21
CA GLY A 130 -16.74 7.73 -1.01
C GLY A 130 -16.79 9.18 -0.54
N LEU A 131 -17.87 9.87 -0.88
CA LEU A 131 -18.04 11.30 -0.54
C LEU A 131 -18.47 11.55 0.92
N HIS A 132 -18.52 10.50 1.75
CA HIS A 132 -19.00 10.59 3.13
C HIS A 132 -18.03 11.33 4.05
N SER A 133 -16.75 11.45 3.69
CA SER A 133 -15.78 12.34 4.36
C SER A 133 -15.84 13.78 3.85
N GLY A 134 -16.63 14.06 2.80
CA GLY A 134 -16.78 15.38 2.19
C GLY A 134 -15.78 15.68 1.08
N ARG A 135 -16.25 16.34 0.02
CA ARG A 135 -15.47 16.67 -1.19
C ARG A 135 -14.17 17.44 -0.90
N ALA A 136 -14.23 18.40 0.00
CA ALA A 136 -13.08 19.22 0.39
C ALA A 136 -11.94 18.40 1.03
N VAL A 137 -12.22 17.26 1.66
CA VAL A 137 -11.16 16.37 2.17
C VAL A 137 -10.39 15.73 1.01
N MET A 138 -11.11 15.18 0.02
CA MET A 138 -10.46 14.55 -1.13
C MET A 138 -9.75 15.56 -2.02
N GLU A 139 -10.37 16.72 -2.25
CA GLU A 139 -9.76 17.82 -3.01
C GLU A 139 -8.43 18.26 -2.38
N ALA A 140 -8.36 18.34 -1.04
CA ALA A 140 -7.12 18.66 -0.34
C ALA A 140 -6.03 17.61 -0.57
N PHE A 141 -6.39 16.31 -0.54
CA PHE A 141 -5.45 15.22 -0.82
C PHE A 141 -4.92 15.30 -2.25
N PHE A 142 -5.80 15.39 -3.25
CA PHE A 142 -5.43 15.38 -4.66
C PHE A 142 -4.67 16.65 -5.07
N SER A 143 -5.09 17.81 -4.58
CA SER A 143 -4.38 19.08 -4.83
C SER A 143 -2.95 18.99 -4.29
N LYS A 144 -2.78 18.48 -3.07
CA LYS A 144 -1.46 18.27 -2.46
C LYS A 144 -0.62 17.24 -3.22
N ALA A 145 -1.23 16.15 -3.68
CA ALA A 145 -0.57 15.14 -4.49
C ALA A 145 0.08 15.74 -5.75
N ASP A 146 -0.66 16.62 -6.45
CA ASP A 146 -0.20 17.32 -7.65
C ASP A 146 0.82 18.42 -7.35
N SER A 147 0.49 19.36 -6.47
CA SER A 147 1.29 20.57 -6.27
C SER A 147 2.54 20.39 -5.41
N GLU A 148 2.54 19.40 -4.50
CA GLU A 148 3.62 19.23 -3.51
C GLU A 148 4.43 17.93 -3.68
N TYR A 149 3.81 16.86 -4.19
CA TYR A 149 4.44 15.53 -4.28
C TYR A 149 4.78 15.10 -5.71
N GLY A 150 4.37 15.86 -6.72
CA GLY A 150 4.72 15.64 -8.12
C GLY A 150 3.94 14.51 -8.80
N PHE A 151 2.80 14.10 -8.24
CA PHE A 151 1.91 13.15 -8.89
C PHE A 151 1.07 13.84 -9.96
N ARG A 152 0.89 13.20 -11.11
CA ARG A 152 -0.13 13.64 -12.07
C ARG A 152 -1.49 13.08 -11.65
N VAL A 153 -2.42 13.95 -11.28
CA VAL A 153 -3.80 13.56 -10.95
C VAL A 153 -4.69 13.72 -12.19
N GLU A 154 -5.46 12.67 -12.52
CA GLU A 154 -6.40 12.62 -13.66
C GLU A 154 -7.85 12.41 -13.20
#